data_AF-A0A7S3CBT7-F1
#
_entry.id   AF-A0A7S3CBT7-F1
#
_cell.length_a   1.000
_cell.length_b   1.000
_cell.length_c   1.000
_cell.angle_alpha   90.00
_cell.angle_beta   90.00
_cell.angle_gamma   90.00
#
_symmetry.space_group_name_H-M   'P 1'
#
loop_
_entity.id
_entity.type
_entity.pdbx_description
1 polymer ?
#
loop_
_entity_poly.entity_id
_entity_poly.type
_entity_poly.pdbx_seq_one_letter_code
_entity_poly.pdbx_strand_id
1 'polypeptide(L)'
;RARHEAYWAALASRPGCRGVVTDVCVPLSKLAESISRAKSLASEVGLRAPTVGHVGDGNYHLLLLVDPANPDEVKAAKRVAMETGAHAIELGGTCSGEHGVGVGKLPLLEREHGRGLWRLWLRSSGPWTPTGCSTRERSAARRCSREQRGERGRGDVGTGPSTTRHA
;
A
#
# COMPACT_ATOMS: atom_id res chain seq x y z
N ARG A 1 -27.75 -1.83 3.54
CA ARG A 1 -28.27 -1.78 2.15
C ARG A 1 -27.55 -0.73 1.31
N ALA A 2 -27.61 0.56 1.67
CA ALA A 2 -26.97 1.65 0.91
C ALA A 2 -25.46 1.49 0.59
N ARG A 3 -24.62 1.06 1.54
CA ARG A 3 -23.17 0.88 1.29
C ARG A 3 -22.85 -0.24 0.28
N HIS A 4 -23.62 -1.32 0.30
CA HIS A 4 -23.45 -2.42 -0.65
C HIS A 4 -23.88 -1.99 -2.06
N GLU A 5 -24.98 -1.27 -2.16
CA GLU A 5 -25.47 -0.71 -3.43
C GLU A 5 -24.54 0.38 -3.98
N ALA A 6 -23.84 1.12 -3.11
CA ALA A 6 -22.86 2.13 -3.51
C ALA A 6 -21.71 1.57 -4.36
N TYR A 7 -21.28 0.34 -4.10
CA TYR A 7 -20.25 -0.32 -4.93
C TYR A 7 -20.73 -0.51 -6.37
N TRP A 8 -21.94 -1.06 -6.54
CA TRP A 8 -22.51 -1.31 -7.86
C TRP A 8 -22.85 -0.01 -8.60
N ALA A 9 -23.37 0.99 -7.88
CA ALA A 9 -23.63 2.32 -8.45
C ALA A 9 -22.34 3.00 -8.95
N ALA A 10 -21.24 2.87 -8.20
CA ALA A 10 -19.95 3.39 -8.61
C ALA A 10 -19.41 2.68 -9.86
N LEU A 11 -19.50 1.35 -9.95
CA LEU A 11 -19.11 0.62 -11.17
C LEU A 11 -19.97 1.02 -12.37
N ALA A 12 -21.29 1.19 -12.17
CA ALA A 12 -22.19 1.63 -13.23
C ALA A 12 -21.85 3.04 -13.75
N SER A 13 -21.24 3.91 -12.93
CA SER A 13 -20.83 5.26 -13.34
C SER A 13 -19.65 5.30 -14.32
N ARG A 14 -18.92 4.18 -14.48
CA ARG A 14 -17.79 4.04 -15.40
C ARG A 14 -17.68 2.56 -15.86
N PRO A 15 -18.47 2.16 -16.88
CA PRO A 15 -18.49 0.78 -17.37
C PRO A 15 -17.11 0.28 -17.82
N GLY A 16 -16.84 -1.01 -17.59
CA GLY A 16 -15.55 -1.66 -17.94
C GLY A 16 -14.47 -1.54 -16.85
N CYS A 17 -14.66 -0.66 -15.87
CA CYS A 17 -13.72 -0.52 -14.76
C CYS A 17 -13.95 -1.55 -13.64
N ARG A 18 -12.92 -1.71 -12.81
CA ARG A 18 -12.95 -2.44 -11.55
C ARG A 18 -12.79 -1.48 -10.38
N GLY A 19 -13.40 -1.83 -9.26
CA GLY A 19 -13.26 -1.11 -8.01
C GLY A 19 -12.09 -1.62 -7.19
N VAL A 20 -11.14 -0.75 -6.87
CA VAL A 20 -10.10 -1.00 -5.86
C VAL A 20 -10.51 -0.26 -4.59
N VAL A 21 -10.87 -1.02 -3.56
CA VAL A 21 -11.35 -0.49 -2.29
C VAL A 21 -10.17 -0.21 -1.36
N THR A 22 -10.04 1.04 -0.90
CA THR A 22 -9.17 1.38 0.23
C THR A 22 -9.94 1.20 1.54
N ASP A 23 -9.21 1.09 2.64
CA ASP A 23 -9.78 0.84 3.96
C ASP A 23 -8.79 1.35 5.00
N VAL A 24 -9.17 2.37 5.75
CA VAL A 24 -8.36 3.00 6.80
C VAL A 24 -9.27 3.47 7.94
N CYS A 25 -8.73 3.56 9.15
CA CYS A 25 -9.40 4.25 10.25
C CYS A 25 -8.51 5.35 10.80
N VAL A 26 -9.12 6.46 11.20
CA VAL A 26 -8.44 7.59 11.86
C VAL A 26 -9.24 8.04 13.08
N PRO A 27 -8.64 8.76 14.04
CA PRO A 27 -9.40 9.41 15.10
C PRO A 27 -10.53 10.25 14.51
N LEU A 28 -11.72 10.21 15.13
CA LEU A 28 -12.92 10.86 14.59
C LEU A 28 -12.70 12.37 14.33
N SER A 29 -11.93 13.04 15.20
CA SER A 29 -11.55 14.46 15.05
C SER A 29 -10.70 14.75 13.80
N LYS A 30 -10.11 13.72 13.19
CA LYS A 30 -9.25 13.78 11.99
C LYS A 30 -9.90 13.20 10.74
N LEU A 31 -11.12 12.68 10.84
CA LEU A 31 -11.79 12.01 9.73
C LEU A 31 -11.98 12.91 8.50
N ALA A 32 -12.48 14.13 8.70
CA ALA A 32 -12.72 15.07 7.60
C ALA A 32 -11.41 15.48 6.88
N GLU A 33 -10.34 15.67 7.65
CA GLU A 33 -8.99 15.96 7.15
C GLU A 33 -8.48 14.80 6.29
N SER A 34 -8.56 13.57 6.82
CA SER A 34 -8.11 12.36 6.13
C SER A 34 -8.87 12.11 4.82
N ILE A 35 -10.21 12.22 4.84
CA ILE A 35 -11.04 12.06 3.64
C ILE A 35 -10.69 13.12 2.59
N SER A 36 -10.47 14.37 3.00
CA SER A 36 -10.13 15.45 2.07
C SER A 36 -8.79 15.19 1.40
N ARG A 37 -7.78 14.73 2.15
CA ARG A 37 -6.48 14.36 1.59
C ARG A 37 -6.60 13.18 0.64
N ALA A 38 -7.30 12.12 1.04
CA ALA A 38 -7.58 10.93 0.24
C ALA A 38 -8.24 11.25 -1.11
N LYS A 39 -9.26 12.12 -1.12
CA LYS A 39 -9.93 12.54 -2.35
C LYS A 39 -9.01 13.38 -3.24
N SER A 40 -8.18 14.23 -2.64
CA SER A 40 -7.17 15.02 -3.37
C SER A 40 -6.16 14.11 -4.07
N LEU A 41 -5.64 13.10 -3.36
CA LEU A 41 -4.73 12.09 -3.93
C LEU A 41 -5.33 11.40 -5.16
N ALA A 42 -6.60 11.01 -5.09
CA ALA A 42 -7.30 10.40 -6.22
C ALA A 42 -7.46 11.39 -7.39
N SER A 43 -7.81 12.65 -7.12
CA SER A 43 -7.98 13.67 -8.16
C SER A 43 -6.66 14.05 -8.83
N GLU A 44 -5.55 14.09 -8.09
CA GLU A 44 -4.21 14.39 -8.60
C GLU A 44 -3.79 13.40 -9.70
N VAL A 45 -4.28 12.17 -9.64
CA VAL A 45 -4.01 11.11 -10.63
C VAL A 45 -5.19 10.83 -11.57
N GLY A 46 -6.23 11.68 -11.54
CA GLY A 46 -7.39 11.57 -12.43
C GLY A 46 -8.33 10.39 -12.15
N LEU A 47 -8.23 9.75 -10.98
CA LEU A 47 -9.07 8.60 -10.63
C LEU A 47 -10.36 9.05 -9.93
N ARG A 48 -11.49 8.47 -10.34
CA ARG A 48 -12.76 8.61 -9.63
C ARG A 48 -12.74 7.73 -8.38
N ALA A 49 -13.08 8.32 -7.23
CA ALA A 49 -13.01 7.67 -5.93
C ALA A 49 -14.24 7.96 -5.07
N PRO A 50 -15.44 7.41 -5.39
CA PRO A 50 -16.58 7.47 -4.48
C PRO A 50 -16.18 7.00 -3.07
N THR A 51 -16.62 7.73 -2.06
CA THR A 51 -16.21 7.51 -0.67
C THR A 51 -17.41 7.08 0.16
N VAL A 52 -17.26 6.00 0.93
CA VAL A 52 -18.23 5.53 1.92
C VAL A 52 -17.50 5.22 3.21
N GLY A 53 -18.18 5.23 4.35
CA GLY A 53 -17.49 4.93 5.61
C GLY A 53 -18.45 4.61 6.74
N HIS A 54 -17.87 4.04 7.79
CA HIS A 54 -18.51 3.86 9.08
C HIS A 54 -18.12 5.08 9.92
N VAL A 55 -18.76 6.23 9.64
CA VAL A 55 -18.34 7.52 10.19
C VAL A 55 -18.25 7.53 11.73
N GLY A 56 -19.07 6.71 12.40
CA GLY A 56 -19.09 6.61 13.86
C GLY A 56 -17.82 6.03 14.50
N ASP A 57 -17.03 5.24 13.79
CA ASP A 57 -15.77 4.64 14.30
C ASP A 57 -14.52 5.20 13.61
N GLY A 58 -14.69 6.18 12.71
CA GLY A 58 -13.59 6.80 11.98
C GLY A 58 -13.08 5.99 10.77
N ASN A 59 -13.75 4.91 10.39
CA ASN A 59 -13.43 4.10 9.23
C ASN A 59 -14.03 4.66 7.93
N TYR A 60 -13.24 4.72 6.87
CA TYR A 60 -13.74 5.05 5.54
C TYR A 60 -12.98 4.32 4.42
N HIS A 61 -13.65 4.29 3.27
CA HIS A 61 -13.23 3.58 2.07
C HIS A 61 -13.31 4.50 0.86
N LEU A 62 -12.25 4.52 0.06
CA LEU A 62 -12.27 5.04 -1.29
C LEU A 62 -12.49 3.87 -2.24
N LEU A 63 -13.46 3.99 -3.12
CA LEU A 63 -13.67 3.06 -4.21
C LEU A 63 -12.99 3.60 -5.47
N LEU A 64 -11.71 3.30 -5.66
CA LEU A 64 -10.95 3.76 -6.81
C LEU A 64 -11.41 2.99 -8.06
N LEU A 65 -12.02 3.70 -9.01
CA LEU A 65 -12.47 3.10 -10.27
C LEU A 65 -11.31 3.08 -11.27
N VAL A 66 -10.88 1.88 -11.64
CA VAL A 66 -9.67 1.64 -12.42
C VAL A 66 -10.01 0.82 -13.66
N ASP A 67 -9.54 1.25 -14.83
CA ASP A 67 -9.50 0.39 -16.01
C ASP A 67 -8.36 -0.65 -15.86
N PRO A 68 -8.66 -1.95 -15.75
CA PRO A 68 -7.62 -2.98 -15.61
C PRO A 68 -6.73 -3.13 -16.85
N ALA A 69 -7.16 -2.64 -18.02
CA ALA A 69 -6.34 -2.63 -19.23
C ALA A 69 -5.35 -1.46 -19.27
N ASN A 70 -5.53 -0.46 -18.40
CA ASN A 70 -4.63 0.69 -18.29
C ASN A 70 -3.62 0.50 -17.13
N PRO A 71 -2.36 0.14 -17.40
CA PRO A 71 -1.37 -0.11 -16.36
C PRO A 71 -1.03 1.13 -15.52
N ASP A 72 -1.18 2.34 -16.08
CA ASP A 72 -0.92 3.58 -15.36
C ASP A 72 -2.00 3.87 -14.31
N GLU A 73 -3.27 3.61 -14.63
CA GLU A 73 -4.35 3.70 -13.63
C GLU A 73 -4.18 2.67 -12.51
N VAL A 74 -3.77 1.44 -12.85
CA VAL A 74 -3.48 0.41 -11.83
C VAL A 74 -2.34 0.85 -10.91
N LYS A 75 -1.28 1.43 -11.47
CA LYS A 75 -0.14 1.95 -10.69
C LYS A 75 -0.56 3.15 -9.84
N ALA A 76 -1.34 4.07 -10.39
CA ALA A 76 -1.87 5.23 -9.69
C ALA A 76 -2.77 4.81 -8.52
N ALA A 77 -3.67 3.85 -8.73
CA ALA A 77 -4.56 3.36 -7.67
C ALA A 77 -3.80 2.73 -6.51
N LYS A 78 -2.76 1.93 -6.81
CA LYS A 78 -1.87 1.37 -5.77
C LYS A 78 -1.15 2.47 -4.99
N ARG A 79 -0.67 3.51 -5.68
CA ARG A 79 -0.03 4.67 -5.05
C ARG A 79 -0.99 5.40 -4.12
N VAL A 80 -2.20 5.71 -4.59
CA VAL A 80 -3.24 6.38 -3.78
C VAL A 80 -3.60 5.55 -2.56
N ALA A 81 -3.76 4.23 -2.70
CA ALA A 81 -4.05 3.34 -1.57
C ALA A 81 -2.92 3.34 -0.52
N MET A 82 -1.66 3.33 -0.95
CA MET A 82 -0.49 3.37 -0.07
C MET A 82 -0.35 4.71 0.63
N GLU A 83 -0.51 5.82 -0.09
CA GLU A 83 -0.42 7.17 0.49
C GLU A 83 -1.58 7.46 1.45
N THR A 84 -2.79 6.97 1.15
CA THR A 84 -3.93 7.08 2.06
C THR A 84 -3.66 6.32 3.36
N GLY A 85 -3.16 5.08 3.28
CA GLY A 85 -2.82 4.29 4.47
C GLY A 85 -1.66 4.90 5.27
N ALA A 86 -0.63 5.42 4.59
CA ALA A 86 0.47 6.14 5.21
C ALA A 86 -0.01 7.39 5.97
N HIS A 87 -0.89 8.18 5.35
CA HIS A 87 -1.44 9.38 5.97
C HIS A 87 -2.35 9.05 7.16
N ALA A 88 -3.13 7.96 7.08
CA ALA A 88 -3.91 7.50 8.23
C ALA A 88 -3.02 7.17 9.44
N ILE A 89 -1.88 6.51 9.22
CA ILE A 89 -0.88 6.24 10.27
C ILE A 89 -0.31 7.55 10.85
N GLU A 90 -0.01 8.55 10.01
CA GLU A 90 0.49 9.86 10.47
C GLU A 90 -0.51 10.59 11.38
N LEU A 91 -1.81 10.40 11.13
CA LEU A 91 -2.89 10.94 11.95
C LEU A 91 -3.17 10.14 13.24
N GLY A 92 -2.37 9.12 13.54
CA GLY A 92 -2.57 8.24 14.69
C GLY A 92 -3.67 7.19 14.48
N GLY A 93 -4.00 6.89 13.22
CA GLY A 93 -4.92 5.84 12.81
C GLY A 93 -4.24 4.55 12.37
N THR A 94 -4.95 3.73 11.60
CA THR A 94 -4.47 2.46 11.04
C THR A 94 -4.62 2.42 9.52
N CYS A 95 -3.69 1.73 8.84
CA CYS A 95 -3.73 1.53 7.39
C CYS A 95 -4.77 0.49 6.93
N SER A 96 -5.47 -0.16 7.86
CA SER A 96 -6.51 -1.15 7.60
C SER A 96 -7.53 -1.15 8.75
N GLY A 97 -8.80 -0.88 8.46
CA GLY A 97 -9.88 -0.93 9.44
C GLY A 97 -10.46 -2.34 9.61
N GLU A 98 -10.98 -2.91 8.52
CA GLU A 98 -11.76 -4.16 8.55
C GLU A 98 -11.32 -5.21 7.51
N HIS A 99 -10.57 -4.82 6.48
CA HIS A 99 -10.27 -5.71 5.34
C HIS A 99 -8.87 -6.35 5.36
N GLY A 100 -8.07 -6.01 6.37
CA GLY A 100 -6.67 -6.42 6.46
C GLY A 100 -5.77 -5.71 5.43
N VAL A 101 -4.49 -6.04 5.47
CA VAL A 101 -3.47 -5.38 4.63
C VAL A 101 -3.20 -6.08 3.30
N GLY A 102 -3.57 -7.36 3.19
CA GLY A 102 -3.18 -8.22 2.06
C GLY A 102 -1.68 -8.17 1.77
N VAL A 103 -1.29 -8.43 0.52
CA VAL A 103 0.12 -8.26 0.07
C VAL A 103 0.44 -6.80 -0.21
N GLY A 104 -0.56 -6.02 -0.65
CA GLY A 104 -0.37 -4.65 -1.13
C GLY A 104 0.09 -3.68 -0.05
N LYS A 105 -0.48 -3.77 1.16
CA LYS A 105 -0.18 -2.85 2.27
C LYS A 105 0.84 -3.41 3.27
N LEU A 106 1.48 -4.56 3.00
CA LEU A 106 2.55 -5.10 3.85
C LEU A 106 3.62 -4.07 4.26
N PRO A 107 4.09 -3.17 3.37
CA PRO A 107 5.08 -2.17 3.77
C PRO A 107 4.60 -1.19 4.84
N LEU A 108 3.28 -1.03 5.02
CA LEU A 108 2.70 -0.14 6.03
C LEU A 108 2.68 -0.78 7.43
N LEU A 109 2.69 -2.11 7.55
CA LEU A 109 2.70 -2.79 8.85
C LEU A 109 3.96 -2.47 9.67
N GLU A 110 5.12 -2.41 9.03
CA GLU A 110 6.38 -2.04 9.71
C GLU A 110 6.32 -0.58 10.18
N ARG A 111 5.66 0.30 9.41
CA ARG A 111 5.47 1.70 9.77
C ARG A 111 4.49 1.88 10.92
N GLU A 112 3.40 1.11 10.94
CA GLU A 112 2.33 1.21 11.94
C GLU A 112 2.71 0.60 13.29
N HIS A 113 3.28 -0.61 13.31
CA HIS A 113 3.57 -1.34 14.53
C HIS A 113 5.04 -1.27 14.98
N GLY A 114 5.87 -0.61 14.17
CA GLY A 114 7.30 -0.52 14.40
C GLY A 114 8.04 -1.85 14.21
N ARG A 115 9.38 -1.75 14.22
CA ARG A 115 10.27 -2.88 13.88
C ARG A 115 10.16 -4.07 14.83
N GLY A 116 9.84 -3.85 16.09
CA GLY A 116 9.78 -4.90 17.11
C GLY A 116 8.63 -5.88 16.84
N LEU A 117 7.40 -5.36 16.75
CA LEU A 117 6.20 -6.14 16.47
C LEU A 117 6.23 -6.76 15.07
N TRP A 118 6.74 -6.02 14.09
CA TRP A 118 6.93 -6.56 12.73
C TRP A 118 7.86 -7.79 12.71
N ARG A 119 8.99 -7.75 13.42
CA ARG A 119 9.91 -8.90 13.52
C ARG A 119 9.29 -10.08 14.27
N LEU A 120 8.45 -9.83 15.27
CA LEU A 120 7.71 -10.88 15.95
C LEU A 120 6.71 -11.54 15.00
N TRP A 121 5.91 -10.74 14.29
CA TRP A 121 4.98 -11.22 13.28
C TRP A 121 5.68 -12.09 12.24
N LEU A 122 6.79 -11.63 11.65
CA LEU A 122 7.57 -12.41 10.68
C LEU A 122 8.06 -13.77 11.22
N ARG A 123 8.37 -13.86 12.52
CA ARG A 123 8.78 -15.12 13.17
C ARG A 123 7.60 -16.04 13.42
N SER A 124 6.47 -15.48 13.86
CA SER A 124 5.25 -16.22 14.17
C SER A 124 4.49 -16.69 12.93
N SER A 125 4.62 -15.97 11.80
CA SER A 125 3.94 -16.33 10.54
C SER A 125 4.48 -17.59 9.86
N GLY A 126 5.61 -18.17 10.34
CA GLY A 126 6.08 -19.51 9.95
C GLY A 126 6.06 -19.80 8.43
N PRO A 127 5.92 -21.07 7.99
CA PRO A 127 5.81 -21.44 6.57
C PRO A 127 4.46 -21.07 5.93
N TRP A 128 3.59 -20.33 6.63
CA TRP A 128 2.31 -19.80 6.12
C TRP A 128 2.49 -18.60 5.17
N THR A 129 3.60 -18.55 4.42
CA THR A 129 3.59 -17.88 3.12
C THR A 129 2.89 -18.83 2.16
N PRO A 130 1.76 -18.45 1.52
CA PRO A 130 1.09 -19.33 0.57
C PRO A 130 2.13 -19.85 -0.42
N THR A 131 2.13 -21.15 -0.68
CA THR A 131 3.02 -21.82 -1.64
C THR A 131 2.88 -21.28 -3.06
N GLY A 132 1.92 -20.38 -3.31
CA GLY A 132 1.77 -19.60 -4.55
C GLY A 132 2.30 -18.15 -4.51
N CYS A 133 2.84 -17.67 -3.38
CA CYS A 133 3.51 -16.37 -3.31
C CYS A 133 4.81 -16.49 -4.11
N SER A 134 4.83 -15.93 -5.31
CA SER A 134 5.96 -16.08 -6.23
C SER A 134 7.24 -15.60 -5.53
N THR A 135 8.38 -16.19 -5.86
CA THR A 135 9.69 -15.76 -5.36
C THR A 135 9.89 -14.24 -5.43
N ARG A 136 9.21 -13.54 -6.36
CA ARG A 136 9.22 -12.07 -6.47
C ARG A 136 8.63 -11.33 -5.28
N GLU A 137 7.60 -11.86 -4.62
CA GLU A 137 6.90 -11.19 -3.51
C GLU A 137 7.65 -11.37 -2.18
N ARG A 138 8.20 -12.57 -1.91
CA ARG A 138 9.18 -12.77 -0.83
C ARG A 138 10.42 -11.91 -1.04
N SER A 139 10.90 -11.81 -2.27
CA SER A 139 12.00 -10.90 -2.62
C SER A 139 11.57 -9.43 -2.55
N ALA A 140 10.32 -9.06 -2.76
CA ALA A 140 9.84 -7.68 -2.64
C ALA A 140 9.75 -7.23 -1.17
N ALA A 141 9.24 -8.07 -0.26
CA ALA A 141 9.29 -7.81 1.17
C ALA A 141 10.73 -7.71 1.69
N ARG A 142 11.63 -8.59 1.22
CA ARG A 142 13.07 -8.54 1.54
C ARG A 142 13.81 -7.36 0.88
N ARG A 143 13.46 -6.97 -0.35
CA ARG A 143 14.03 -5.82 -1.09
C ARG A 143 13.58 -4.50 -0.49
N CYS A 144 12.29 -4.33 -0.19
CA CYS A 144 11.76 -3.16 0.52
C CYS A 144 12.51 -2.96 1.85
N SER A 145 12.75 -4.05 2.57
CA SER A 145 13.53 -4.02 3.80
C SER A 145 15.02 -3.67 3.58
N ARG A 146 15.62 -3.96 2.42
CA ARG A 146 17.02 -3.59 2.06
C ARG A 146 17.14 -2.17 1.54
N GLU A 147 16.21 -1.73 0.72
CA GLU A 147 16.18 -0.39 0.11
C GLU A 147 15.94 0.70 1.19
N GLN A 148 15.11 0.39 2.18
CA GLN A 148 14.92 1.24 3.37
C GLN A 148 16.10 1.18 4.37
N ARG A 149 17.04 0.23 4.23
CA ARG A 149 18.29 0.17 4.99
C ARG A 149 19.42 0.99 4.37
N GLY A 150 19.22 1.62 3.21
CA GLY A 150 20.28 2.38 2.53
C GLY A 150 21.40 1.50 1.93
N GLU A 151 21.20 0.19 1.86
CA GLU A 151 22.12 -0.76 1.25
C GLU A 151 21.96 -0.72 -0.28
N ARG A 152 22.35 0.39 -0.93
CA ARG A 152 22.56 0.39 -2.39
C ARG A 152 23.72 -0.57 -2.67
N GLY A 153 23.50 -1.50 -3.61
CA GLY A 153 24.46 -2.54 -3.95
C GLY A 153 25.86 -1.98 -4.11
N ARG A 154 26.82 -2.55 -3.39
CA ARG A 154 28.24 -2.35 -3.70
C ARG A 154 28.42 -2.81 -5.14
N GLY A 155 28.64 -1.84 -6.02
CA GLY A 155 28.99 -2.07 -7.40
C GLY A 155 30.21 -2.96 -7.48
N ASP A 156 30.19 -3.78 -8.52
CA ASP A 156 31.33 -4.50 -9.07
C ASP A 156 32.53 -3.54 -9.16
N VAL A 157 33.47 -3.66 -8.21
CA VAL A 157 34.73 -2.93 -8.28
C VAL A 157 35.62 -3.74 -9.20
N GLY A 158 35.59 -3.37 -10.48
CA GLY A 158 36.59 -3.79 -11.44
C GLY A 158 37.98 -3.42 -10.92
N THR A 159 38.84 -4.40 -10.75
CA THR A 159 40.28 -4.21 -10.62
C THR A 159 40.91 -4.46 -11.98
N GLY A 160 41.11 -3.37 -12.73
CA GLY A 160 42.08 -3.31 -13.82
C GLY A 160 43.54 -3.35 -13.32
N PRO A 161 44.51 -3.47 -14.23
CA PRO A 161 45.82 -4.08 -13.96
C PRO A 161 46.95 -3.10 -13.57
N SER A 162 48.13 -3.67 -13.32
CA SER A 162 49.47 -3.09 -13.04
C SER A 162 49.83 -3.08 -11.53
N THR A 163 51.02 -3.49 -11.07
CA THR A 163 52.40 -3.30 -11.58
C THR A 163 53.40 -4.36 -11.03
N THR A 164 54.28 -4.85 -11.90
CA THR A 164 55.73 -5.18 -11.75
C THR A 164 56.41 -5.44 -10.38
N ARG A 165 57.18 -6.55 -10.27
CA ARG A 165 58.68 -6.70 -10.33
C ARG A 165 59.31 -7.65 -9.26
N HIS A 166 60.31 -8.43 -9.72
CA HIS A 166 61.35 -9.22 -9.02
C HIS A 166 60.89 -10.52 -8.33
N ALA A 167 61.50 -11.69 -8.52
CA ALA A 167 62.87 -12.07 -8.91
C ALA A 167 62.93 -13.11 -10.04
#